data_AF-A0A317DWN1-F1
#
_entry.id   AF-A0A317DWN1-F1
#
_cell.length_a   1.000
_cell.length_b   1.000
_cell.length_c   1.000
_cell.angle_alpha   90.00
_cell.angle_beta   90.00
_cell.angle_gamma   90.00
#
_symmetry.space_group_name_H-M   'P 1'
#
loop_
_entity.id
_entity.type
_entity.pdbx_description
1 polymer ?
#
loop_
_entity_poly.entity_id
_entity_poly.type
_entity_poly.pdbx_seq_one_letter_code
_entity_poly.pdbx_strand_id
1 'polypeptide(L)'
;MSLSLAETVAAIAADMAGRTERGKVATYIPELAGVDPGQFGIAVVDAEGTLTAAGDSETPFSIQSVSKVFTLTLALGKVGDTLWNRVGREPSGNAFNSITQLEYEKGIPRNPFINAGAIVVADAILAGHTPKVALGEILRFLRFIADDEDIHIDQKVARSEQDTGFRNAALANYLRAFGNLRAPVEQVLGVYFHHCAIAVTCRQLALAGRYLAFGGRHPTAGGRVVSAGRAKRINALMLTCGHYDGSGDFAFKVGIPAKSGVGGGILAVVPGKAAIAVWSPGLDAQGNSVLGSAALEILSQRMQWSVFGA
;
A
#
# COMPACT_ATOMS: atom_id res chain seq x y z
N MET A 1 -14.55 21.49 -23.65
CA MET A 1 -15.31 20.58 -22.76
C MET A 1 -14.30 19.83 -21.91
N SER A 2 -14.52 19.74 -20.59
CA SER A 2 -13.73 18.85 -19.74
C SER A 2 -14.01 17.40 -20.12
N LEU A 3 -12.98 16.56 -20.23
CA LEU A 3 -13.15 15.12 -20.44
C LEU A 3 -13.91 14.52 -19.25
N SER A 4 -14.76 13.52 -19.52
CA SER A 4 -15.31 12.65 -18.48
C SER A 4 -14.20 11.87 -17.77
N LEU A 5 -14.52 11.25 -16.62
CA LEU A 5 -13.58 10.37 -15.93
C LEU A 5 -13.13 9.19 -16.82
N ALA A 6 -14.07 8.59 -17.55
CA ALA A 6 -13.78 7.49 -18.48
C ALA A 6 -12.81 7.90 -19.60
N GLU A 7 -13.08 9.02 -20.26
CA GLU A 7 -12.20 9.56 -21.30
C GLU A 7 -10.83 9.97 -20.73
N THR A 8 -10.80 10.51 -19.50
CA THR A 8 -9.56 10.87 -18.82
C THR A 8 -8.69 9.66 -18.51
N VAL A 9 -9.28 8.60 -17.94
CA VAL A 9 -8.58 7.36 -17.59
C VAL A 9 -8.07 6.65 -18.86
N ALA A 10 -8.88 6.59 -19.92
CA ALA A 10 -8.46 6.04 -21.20
C ALA A 10 -7.30 6.84 -21.84
N ALA A 11 -7.38 8.17 -21.81
CA ALA A 11 -6.33 9.04 -22.35
C ALA A 11 -5.02 8.92 -21.54
N ILE A 12 -5.08 8.76 -20.22
CA ILE A 12 -3.91 8.52 -19.38
C ILE A 12 -3.25 7.19 -19.75
N ALA A 13 -4.02 6.11 -19.89
CA ALA A 13 -3.47 4.82 -20.28
C ALA A 13 -2.78 4.87 -21.65
N ALA A 14 -3.37 5.57 -22.63
CA ALA A 14 -2.75 5.79 -23.93
C ALA A 14 -1.45 6.61 -23.84
N ASP A 15 -1.41 7.68 -23.01
CA ASP A 15 -0.19 8.47 -22.78
C ASP A 15 0.92 7.60 -22.16
N MET A 16 0.60 6.82 -21.12
CA MET A 16 1.57 5.94 -20.45
C MET A 16 2.12 4.86 -21.39
N ALA A 17 1.26 4.31 -22.27
CA ALA A 17 1.69 3.36 -23.29
C ALA A 17 2.72 3.95 -24.27
N GLY A 18 2.65 5.25 -24.55
CA GLY A 18 3.58 5.96 -25.44
C GLY A 18 4.91 6.39 -24.81
N ARG A 19 5.05 6.32 -23.48
CA ARG A 19 6.28 6.77 -22.79
C ARG A 19 7.43 5.77 -22.94
N THR A 20 8.63 6.31 -23.11
CA THR A 20 9.88 5.55 -23.24
C THR A 20 10.58 5.36 -21.90
N GLU A 21 10.52 6.35 -21.01
CA GLU A 21 11.03 6.23 -19.64
C GLU A 21 10.04 5.42 -18.79
N ARG A 22 10.45 4.20 -18.41
CA ARG A 22 9.61 3.26 -17.66
C ARG A 22 10.15 2.91 -16.27
N GLY A 23 11.35 3.37 -15.92
CA GLY A 23 12.03 2.95 -14.70
C GLY A 23 12.61 1.53 -14.79
N LYS A 24 12.91 0.92 -13.63
CA LYS A 24 13.46 -0.45 -13.54
C LYS A 24 12.66 -1.28 -12.55
N VAL A 25 12.40 -2.54 -12.89
CA VAL A 25 11.73 -3.48 -11.98
C VAL A 25 12.59 -3.76 -10.75
N ALA A 26 11.95 -4.15 -9.64
CA ALA A 26 12.66 -4.58 -8.44
C ALA A 26 13.40 -5.90 -8.69
N THR A 27 14.72 -5.90 -8.52
CA THR A 27 15.56 -7.07 -8.82
C THR A 27 15.98 -7.90 -7.61
N TYR A 28 15.75 -7.39 -6.39
CA TYR A 28 16.13 -8.08 -5.16
C TYR A 28 15.12 -9.18 -4.75
N ILE A 29 13.93 -9.20 -5.36
CA ILE A 29 12.97 -10.30 -5.29
C ILE A 29 12.89 -10.89 -6.71
N PRO A 30 13.48 -12.08 -6.97
CA PRO A 30 13.56 -12.64 -8.32
C PRO A 30 12.22 -12.68 -9.07
N GLU A 31 11.11 -12.92 -8.37
CA GLU A 31 9.77 -13.04 -8.93
C GLU A 31 9.23 -11.70 -9.45
N LEU A 32 9.72 -10.58 -8.92
CA LEU A 32 9.40 -9.24 -9.45
C LEU A 32 10.33 -8.85 -10.61
N ALA A 33 11.53 -9.43 -10.66
CA ALA A 33 12.52 -9.10 -11.67
C ALA A 33 12.13 -9.56 -13.10
N GLY A 34 11.25 -10.55 -13.19
CA GLY A 34 10.75 -11.11 -14.45
C GLY A 34 9.51 -10.43 -15.03
N VAL A 35 8.95 -9.43 -14.34
CA VAL A 35 7.74 -8.73 -14.78
C VAL A 35 8.08 -7.75 -15.92
N ASP A 36 7.23 -7.65 -16.94
CA ASP A 36 7.44 -6.75 -18.07
C ASP A 36 7.27 -5.27 -17.65
N PRO A 37 8.32 -4.43 -17.69
CA PRO A 37 8.20 -3.00 -17.38
C PRO A 37 7.33 -2.22 -18.38
N GLY A 38 6.95 -2.83 -19.51
CA GLY A 38 6.02 -2.27 -20.50
C GLY A 38 4.58 -2.14 -20.03
N GLN A 39 4.19 -2.85 -18.97
CA GLN A 39 2.80 -2.93 -18.52
C GLN A 39 2.35 -1.67 -17.77
N PHE A 40 1.09 -1.31 -17.98
CA PHE A 40 0.43 -0.21 -17.28
C PHE A 40 -1.06 -0.46 -17.12
N GLY A 41 -1.56 -0.41 -15.89
CA GLY A 41 -2.98 -0.52 -15.56
C GLY A 41 -3.44 0.60 -14.63
N ILE A 42 -4.68 1.04 -14.78
CA ILE A 42 -5.31 2.02 -13.89
C ILE A 42 -6.78 1.68 -13.68
N ALA A 43 -7.26 1.83 -12.45
CA ALA A 43 -8.67 1.75 -12.09
C ALA A 43 -9.04 2.85 -11.10
N VAL A 44 -10.23 3.43 -11.26
CA VAL A 44 -10.80 4.48 -10.41
C VAL A 44 -12.21 4.07 -10.03
N VAL A 45 -12.54 4.15 -8.75
CA VAL A 45 -13.91 4.03 -8.26
C VAL A 45 -14.33 5.35 -7.63
N ASP A 46 -15.35 5.98 -8.21
CA ASP A 46 -15.89 7.27 -7.76
C ASP A 46 -16.88 7.15 -6.58
N ALA A 47 -17.43 8.29 -6.15
CA ALA A 47 -18.35 8.39 -5.03
C ALA A 47 -19.70 7.69 -5.28
N GLU A 48 -20.10 7.59 -6.55
CA GLU A 48 -21.28 6.89 -7.02
C GLU A 48 -21.06 5.37 -7.07
N GLY A 49 -19.81 4.92 -6.91
CA GLY A 49 -19.43 3.51 -6.98
C GLY A 49 -19.15 3.02 -8.40
N THR A 50 -19.11 3.92 -9.38
CA THR A 50 -18.79 3.59 -10.77
C THR A 50 -17.31 3.27 -10.87
N LEU A 51 -17.00 2.09 -11.42
CA LEU A 51 -15.63 1.68 -11.68
C LEU A 51 -15.26 1.97 -13.14
N THR A 52 -14.23 2.79 -13.30
CA THR A 52 -13.59 3.10 -14.59
C THR A 52 -12.18 2.53 -14.60
N ALA A 53 -11.80 1.78 -15.64
CA ALA A 53 -10.47 1.19 -15.74
C ALA A 53 -9.94 1.23 -17.18
N ALA A 54 -8.62 1.20 -17.34
CA ALA A 54 -7.94 1.16 -18.63
C ALA A 54 -6.55 0.48 -18.53
N GLY A 55 -6.01 0.08 -19.67
CA GLY A 55 -4.75 -0.66 -19.77
C GLY A 55 -4.84 -2.06 -19.15
N ASP A 56 -3.74 -2.54 -18.60
CA ASP A 56 -3.56 -3.86 -17.98
C ASP A 56 -4.21 -3.98 -16.59
N SER A 57 -5.32 -3.26 -16.36
CA SER A 57 -5.98 -3.10 -15.05
C SER A 57 -6.49 -4.38 -14.40
N GLU A 58 -6.64 -5.47 -15.17
CA GLU A 58 -7.04 -6.80 -14.70
C GLU A 58 -5.84 -7.76 -14.52
N THR A 59 -4.62 -7.31 -14.77
CA THR A 59 -3.41 -8.14 -14.55
C THR A 59 -3.12 -8.21 -13.04
N PRO A 60 -3.04 -9.41 -12.45
CA PRO A 60 -2.69 -9.56 -11.04
C PRO A 60 -1.22 -9.20 -10.79
N PHE A 61 -0.97 -8.48 -9.70
CA PHE A 61 0.38 -8.18 -9.21
C PHE A 61 0.43 -8.24 -7.69
N SER A 62 1.61 -8.51 -7.14
CA SER A 62 1.83 -8.49 -5.69
C SER A 62 1.75 -7.05 -5.14
N ILE A 63 0.86 -6.81 -4.17
CA ILE A 63 0.61 -5.47 -3.62
C ILE A 63 1.77 -4.93 -2.78
N GLN A 64 2.66 -5.80 -2.31
CA GLN A 64 3.87 -5.43 -1.59
C GLN A 64 3.55 -4.45 -0.44
N SER A 65 4.27 -3.34 -0.32
CA SER A 65 4.05 -2.37 0.77
C SER A 65 2.69 -1.66 0.75
N VAL A 66 1.88 -1.81 -0.29
CA VAL A 66 0.47 -1.35 -0.25
C VAL A 66 -0.34 -2.14 0.78
N SER A 67 0.03 -3.41 1.05
CA SER A 67 -0.60 -4.24 2.08
C SER A 67 -0.59 -3.58 3.47
N LYS A 68 0.42 -2.74 3.75
CA LYS A 68 0.62 -2.06 5.03
C LYS A 68 -0.58 -1.17 5.41
N VAL A 69 -1.30 -0.64 4.42
CA VAL A 69 -2.52 0.16 4.65
C VAL A 69 -3.62 -0.71 5.26
N PHE A 70 -3.81 -1.90 4.71
CA PHE A 70 -4.86 -2.82 5.13
C PHE A 70 -4.51 -3.52 6.44
N THR A 71 -3.24 -3.93 6.62
CA THR A 71 -2.80 -4.52 7.89
C THR A 71 -2.80 -3.51 9.02
N LEU A 72 -2.45 -2.24 8.78
CA LEU A 72 -2.62 -1.18 9.77
C LEU A 72 -4.09 -1.03 10.18
N THR A 73 -5.00 -1.05 9.20
CA THR A 73 -6.45 -0.97 9.46
C THR A 73 -6.93 -2.11 10.35
N LEU A 74 -6.54 -3.34 10.02
CA LEU A 74 -6.88 -4.53 10.78
C LEU A 74 -6.30 -4.49 12.20
N ALA A 75 -5.02 -4.12 12.35
CA ALA A 75 -4.36 -4.00 13.64
C ALA A 75 -5.04 -2.94 14.54
N LEU A 76 -5.39 -1.77 13.99
CA LEU A 76 -6.13 -0.74 14.73
C LEU A 76 -7.55 -1.19 15.11
N GLY A 77 -8.15 -2.11 14.35
CA GLY A 77 -9.40 -2.77 14.73
C GLY A 77 -9.21 -3.70 15.94
N LYS A 78 -8.10 -4.45 15.98
CA LYS A 78 -7.81 -5.46 17.01
C LYS A 78 -7.32 -4.87 18.34
N VAL A 79 -6.38 -3.92 18.29
CA VAL A 79 -5.70 -3.38 19.49
C VAL A 79 -5.98 -1.90 19.76
N GLY A 80 -6.73 -1.23 18.87
CA GLY A 80 -7.05 0.19 19.03
C GLY A 80 -5.81 1.09 19.05
N ASP A 81 -5.91 2.19 19.79
CA ASP A 81 -4.86 3.21 19.86
C ASP A 81 -3.62 2.76 20.65
N THR A 82 -3.67 1.61 21.34
CA THR A 82 -2.49 1.05 22.01
C THR A 82 -1.36 0.66 21.04
N LEU A 83 -1.68 0.50 19.75
CA LEU A 83 -0.69 0.31 18.69
C LEU A 83 0.34 1.46 18.65
N TRP A 84 -0.09 2.69 18.95
CA TRP A 84 0.76 3.88 18.88
C TRP A 84 1.84 3.94 19.96
N ASN A 85 1.78 3.07 20.97
CA ASN A 85 2.85 2.89 21.94
C ASN A 85 4.02 2.06 21.37
N ARG A 86 3.80 1.38 20.24
CA ARG A 86 4.74 0.45 19.62
C ARG A 86 5.27 0.95 18.27
N VAL A 87 4.56 1.87 17.63
CA VAL A 87 4.94 2.48 16.35
C VAL A 87 4.46 3.94 16.32
N GLY A 88 5.32 4.83 15.83
CA GLY A 88 5.05 6.26 15.70
C GLY A 88 4.11 6.60 14.53
N ARG A 89 4.06 7.89 14.20
CA ARG A 89 3.19 8.48 13.16
C ARG A 89 3.91 9.48 12.25
N GLU A 90 5.22 9.65 12.44
CA GLU A 90 5.98 10.70 11.77
C GLU A 90 6.74 10.13 10.57
N PRO A 91 6.98 10.93 9.51
CA PRO A 91 7.89 10.53 8.45
C PRO A 91 9.29 10.25 9.02
N SER A 92 10.05 9.45 8.27
CA SER A 92 11.47 9.24 8.52
C SER A 92 12.26 10.17 7.60
N GLY A 93 13.24 10.90 8.14
CA GLY A 93 14.22 11.65 7.34
C GLY A 93 15.39 10.78 6.86
N ASN A 94 15.48 9.54 7.36
CA ASN A 94 16.45 8.53 6.96
C ASN A 94 15.77 7.46 6.11
N ALA A 95 16.56 6.74 5.31
CA ALA A 95 16.08 5.62 4.50
C ALA A 95 15.20 4.66 5.33
N PHE A 96 14.11 4.18 4.72
CA PHE A 96 13.04 3.40 5.36
C PHE A 96 13.50 2.09 6.06
N ASN A 97 14.72 1.64 5.78
CA ASN A 97 15.37 0.45 6.31
C ASN A 97 16.57 0.77 7.24
N SER A 98 16.69 2.01 7.73
CA SER A 98 17.78 2.44 8.61
C SER A 98 17.71 1.76 9.98
N ILE A 99 18.70 0.90 10.27
CA ILE A 99 18.87 0.28 11.60
C ILE A 99 19.27 1.34 12.64
N THR A 100 20.12 2.29 12.25
CA THR A 100 20.58 3.37 13.14
C THR A 100 19.43 4.23 13.65
N GLN A 101 18.43 4.52 12.80
CA GLN A 101 17.22 5.22 13.26
C GLN A 101 16.48 4.40 14.30
N LEU A 102 16.31 3.10 14.05
CA LEU A 102 15.59 2.20 14.94
C LEU A 102 16.29 2.03 16.30
N GLU A 103 17.63 2.04 16.30
CA GLU A 103 18.47 2.09 17.51
C GLU A 103 18.24 3.35 18.32
N TYR A 104 18.32 4.52 17.68
CA TYR A 104 18.08 5.79 18.34
C TYR A 104 16.68 5.87 18.95
N GLU A 105 15.68 5.30 18.26
CA GLU A 105 14.28 5.24 18.71
C GLU A 105 13.99 4.08 19.65
N LYS A 106 15.02 3.37 20.14
CA LYS A 106 14.91 2.26 21.11
C LYS A 106 13.90 1.21 20.67
N GLY A 107 13.92 0.86 19.38
CA GLY A 107 13.07 -0.16 18.80
C GLY A 107 11.62 0.26 18.53
N ILE A 108 11.26 1.55 18.64
CA ILE A 108 9.93 2.06 18.24
C ILE A 108 10.04 2.66 16.83
N PRO A 109 9.51 2.02 15.78
CA PRO A 109 9.61 2.55 14.42
C PRO A 109 8.84 3.85 14.24
N ARG A 110 9.35 4.72 13.36
CA ARG A 110 8.75 6.02 13.06
C ARG A 110 7.29 6.06 12.65
N ASN A 111 6.85 5.10 11.84
CA ASN A 111 5.50 5.01 11.29
C ASN A 111 5.21 3.58 10.80
N PRO A 112 3.94 3.20 10.57
CA PRO A 112 3.59 1.85 10.15
C PRO A 112 3.90 1.54 8.68
N PHE A 113 4.32 2.51 7.87
CA PHE A 113 4.53 2.34 6.42
C PHE A 113 5.99 2.05 6.02
N ILE A 114 6.94 2.27 6.94
CA ILE A 114 8.28 1.68 6.86
C ILE A 114 8.27 0.20 7.29
N ASN A 115 9.28 -0.57 6.88
CA ASN A 115 9.29 -2.02 7.11
C ASN A 115 9.26 -2.40 8.59
N ALA A 116 10.07 -1.74 9.43
CA ALA A 116 10.09 -2.01 10.86
C ALA A 116 8.70 -1.78 11.51
N GLY A 117 7.99 -0.71 11.12
CA GLY A 117 6.64 -0.43 11.59
C GLY A 117 5.64 -1.49 11.13
N ALA A 118 5.71 -1.91 9.87
CA ALA A 118 4.86 -2.96 9.33
C ALA A 118 5.09 -4.33 10.00
N ILE A 119 6.33 -4.65 10.40
CA ILE A 119 6.66 -5.85 11.17
C ILE A 119 6.01 -5.79 12.57
N VAL A 120 6.03 -4.63 13.24
CA VAL A 120 5.31 -4.42 14.51
C VAL A 120 3.79 -4.55 14.33
N VAL A 121 3.25 -4.04 13.23
CA VAL A 121 1.83 -4.20 12.87
C VAL A 121 1.48 -5.66 12.65
N ALA A 122 2.33 -6.42 11.94
CA ALA A 122 2.16 -7.86 11.74
C ALA A 122 2.17 -8.63 13.08
N ASP A 123 3.07 -8.29 14.00
CA ASP A 123 3.08 -8.86 15.37
C ASP A 123 1.79 -8.53 16.14
N ALA A 124 1.25 -7.32 16.00
CA ALA A 124 -0.02 -6.94 16.63
C ALA A 124 -1.22 -7.73 16.08
N ILE A 125 -1.23 -8.05 14.78
CA ILE A 125 -2.24 -8.93 14.18
C ILE A 125 -2.04 -10.38 14.66
N LEU A 126 -0.79 -10.85 14.67
CA LEU A 126 -0.43 -12.20 15.09
C LEU A 126 -0.72 -12.47 16.56
N ALA A 127 -0.75 -11.43 17.42
CA ALA A 127 -0.91 -11.55 18.87
C ALA A 127 -1.93 -12.63 19.30
N GLY A 128 -1.43 -13.71 19.89
CA GLY A 128 -2.20 -14.85 20.41
C GLY A 128 -2.65 -15.89 19.38
N HIS A 129 -2.31 -15.71 18.10
CA HIS A 129 -2.71 -16.56 16.97
C HIS A 129 -1.51 -17.27 16.35
N THR A 130 -1.79 -18.30 15.54
CA THR A 130 -0.78 -18.88 14.63
C THR A 130 -0.69 -18.05 13.34
N PRO A 131 0.43 -18.09 12.60
CA PRO A 131 0.56 -17.39 11.32
C PRO A 131 -0.58 -17.68 10.34
N LYS A 132 -1.05 -18.93 10.26
CA LYS A 132 -2.16 -19.34 9.40
C LYS A 132 -3.47 -18.59 9.72
N VAL A 133 -3.78 -18.43 11.01
CA VAL A 133 -4.97 -17.69 11.45
C VAL A 133 -4.84 -16.21 11.12
N ALA A 134 -3.69 -15.59 11.44
CA ALA A 134 -3.44 -14.19 11.14
C ALA A 134 -3.54 -13.89 9.63
N LEU A 135 -2.96 -14.75 8.78
CA LEU A 135 -3.06 -14.61 7.32
C LEU A 135 -4.48 -14.80 6.80
N GLY A 136 -5.24 -15.74 7.38
CA GLY A 136 -6.66 -15.91 7.07
C GLY A 136 -7.51 -14.69 7.45
N GLU A 137 -7.18 -13.99 8.54
CA GLU A 137 -7.82 -12.73 8.93
C GLU A 137 -7.51 -11.61 7.93
N ILE A 138 -6.24 -11.46 7.55
CA ILE A 138 -5.81 -10.45 6.56
C ILE A 138 -6.49 -10.69 5.21
N LEU A 139 -6.47 -11.93 4.71
CA LEU A 139 -7.02 -12.25 3.40
C LEU A 139 -8.54 -12.04 3.36
N ARG A 140 -9.25 -12.52 4.39
CA ARG A 140 -10.69 -12.30 4.52
C ARG A 140 -11.05 -10.81 4.61
N PHE A 141 -10.22 -10.04 5.31
CA PHE A 141 -10.41 -8.59 5.40
C PHE A 141 -10.27 -7.93 4.02
N LEU A 142 -9.21 -8.26 3.25
CA LEU A 142 -9.03 -7.71 1.91
C LEU A 142 -10.17 -8.10 0.96
N ARG A 143 -10.59 -9.37 0.97
CA ARG A 143 -11.71 -9.86 0.15
C ARG A 143 -13.01 -9.13 0.47
N PHE A 144 -13.29 -8.95 1.75
CA PHE A 144 -14.43 -8.19 2.22
C PHE A 144 -14.42 -6.76 1.67
N ILE A 145 -13.35 -5.99 1.89
CA ILE A 145 -13.30 -4.58 1.45
C ILE A 145 -13.24 -4.41 -0.07
N ALA A 146 -12.76 -5.42 -0.79
CA ALA A 146 -12.73 -5.45 -2.25
C ALA A 146 -14.05 -5.91 -2.89
N ASP A 147 -14.98 -6.50 -2.12
CA ASP A 147 -16.14 -7.25 -2.64
C ASP A 147 -15.74 -8.37 -3.62
N ASP A 148 -14.63 -9.07 -3.35
CA ASP A 148 -14.09 -10.10 -4.25
C ASP A 148 -13.41 -11.22 -3.48
N GLU A 149 -13.84 -12.47 -3.68
CA GLU A 149 -13.27 -13.66 -3.04
C GLU A 149 -12.02 -14.19 -3.76
N ASP A 150 -11.75 -13.76 -4.99
CA ASP A 150 -10.63 -14.20 -5.82
C ASP A 150 -9.35 -13.37 -5.59
N ILE A 151 -9.04 -13.15 -4.31
CA ILE A 151 -7.80 -12.54 -3.85
C ILE A 151 -7.01 -13.60 -3.08
N HIS A 152 -5.75 -13.83 -3.48
CA HIS A 152 -4.91 -14.89 -2.95
C HIS A 152 -3.49 -14.40 -2.66
N ILE A 153 -2.76 -15.19 -1.86
CA ILE A 153 -1.32 -14.97 -1.64
C ILE A 153 -0.55 -15.71 -2.72
N ASP A 154 0.29 -14.98 -3.47
CA ASP A 154 1.26 -15.59 -4.39
C ASP A 154 2.35 -16.30 -3.58
N GLN A 155 2.30 -17.62 -3.56
CA GLN A 155 3.23 -18.44 -2.80
C GLN A 155 4.68 -18.35 -3.32
N LYS A 156 4.88 -18.07 -4.62
CA LYS A 156 6.22 -17.92 -5.19
C LYS A 156 6.84 -16.62 -4.72
N VAL A 157 6.09 -15.51 -4.79
CA VAL A 157 6.54 -14.21 -4.26
C VAL A 157 6.80 -14.30 -2.75
N ALA A 158 5.89 -14.90 -1.98
CA ALA A 158 6.06 -15.04 -0.53
C ALA A 158 7.35 -15.81 -0.17
N ARG A 159 7.61 -16.91 -0.88
CA ARG A 159 8.84 -17.71 -0.69
C ARG A 159 10.08 -16.93 -1.09
N SER A 160 10.05 -16.26 -2.24
CA SER A 160 11.14 -15.43 -2.76
C SER A 160 11.54 -14.31 -1.78
N GLU A 161 10.54 -13.64 -1.19
CA GLU A 161 10.76 -12.62 -0.17
C GLU A 161 11.33 -13.22 1.12
N GLN A 162 10.87 -14.41 1.52
CA GLN A 162 11.38 -15.09 2.69
C GLN A 162 12.86 -15.51 2.51
N ASP A 163 13.22 -16.02 1.34
CA ASP A 163 14.57 -16.48 1.02
C ASP A 163 15.58 -15.32 0.89
N THR A 164 15.11 -14.11 0.56
CA THR A 164 15.96 -12.91 0.40
C THR A 164 15.78 -11.86 1.50
N GLY A 165 14.92 -12.13 2.49
CA GLY A 165 14.42 -11.18 3.50
C GLY A 165 15.40 -10.77 4.60
N PHE A 166 16.72 -10.88 4.40
CA PHE A 166 17.75 -10.67 5.44
C PHE A 166 17.67 -9.31 6.14
N ARG A 167 17.37 -8.22 5.40
CA ARG A 167 17.18 -6.89 5.99
C ARG A 167 15.98 -6.85 6.94
N ASN A 168 14.86 -7.46 6.55
CA ASN A 168 13.67 -7.53 7.40
C ASN A 168 13.93 -8.43 8.62
N ALA A 169 14.70 -9.50 8.47
CA ALA A 169 15.15 -10.33 9.59
C ALA A 169 16.04 -9.55 10.58
N ALA A 170 16.95 -8.71 10.09
CA ALA A 170 17.76 -7.84 10.94
C ALA A 170 16.87 -6.85 11.72
N LEU A 171 15.94 -6.16 11.03
CA LEU A 171 14.99 -5.25 11.68
C LEU A 171 14.15 -5.96 12.75
N ALA A 172 13.63 -7.15 12.44
CA ALA A 172 12.80 -7.91 13.38
C ALA A 172 13.57 -8.36 14.64
N ASN A 173 14.82 -8.84 14.48
CA ASN A 173 15.66 -9.18 15.63
C ASN A 173 15.99 -7.95 16.47
N TYR A 174 16.19 -6.80 15.83
CA TYR A 174 16.43 -5.54 16.52
C TYR A 174 15.19 -5.10 17.34
N LEU A 175 14.01 -5.14 16.72
CA LEU A 175 12.74 -4.87 17.41
C LEU A 175 12.52 -5.85 18.60
N ARG A 176 12.90 -7.12 18.44
CA ARG A 176 12.82 -8.13 19.50
C ARG A 176 13.78 -7.82 20.66
N ALA A 177 15.00 -7.39 20.36
CA ALA A 177 16.00 -7.02 21.38
C ALA A 177 15.52 -5.86 22.26
N PHE A 178 14.78 -4.91 21.68
CA PHE A 178 14.14 -3.80 22.41
C PHE A 178 12.78 -4.15 23.04
N GLY A 179 12.35 -5.42 22.98
CA GLY A 179 11.08 -5.86 23.55
C GLY A 179 9.82 -5.41 22.79
N ASN A 180 9.99 -4.87 21.58
CA ASN A 180 8.87 -4.40 20.76
C ASN A 180 8.31 -5.48 19.81
N LEU A 181 8.88 -6.69 19.74
CA LEU A 181 8.20 -7.87 19.19
C LEU A 181 7.90 -8.88 20.28
N ARG A 182 6.66 -9.36 20.32
CA ARG A 182 6.15 -10.25 21.38
C ARG A 182 6.13 -11.70 20.91
N ALA A 183 5.75 -11.95 19.66
CA ALA A 183 5.79 -13.26 19.04
C ALA A 183 7.22 -13.64 18.56
N PRO A 184 7.47 -14.93 18.26
CA PRO A 184 8.73 -15.36 17.65
C PRO A 184 8.98 -14.64 16.32
N VAL A 185 10.21 -14.19 16.09
CA VAL A 185 10.61 -13.40 14.92
C VAL A 185 10.21 -14.07 13.61
N GLU A 186 10.46 -15.38 13.48
CA GLU A 186 10.13 -16.15 12.27
C GLU A 186 8.63 -16.14 11.95
N GLN A 187 7.78 -16.22 12.97
CA GLN A 187 6.32 -16.21 12.79
C GLN A 187 5.83 -14.85 12.32
N VAL A 188 6.37 -13.76 12.91
CA VAL A 188 6.03 -12.38 12.51
C VAL A 188 6.48 -12.14 11.07
N LEU A 189 7.71 -12.53 10.73
CA LEU A 189 8.25 -12.39 9.38
C LEU A 189 7.46 -13.23 8.36
N GLY A 190 7.05 -14.44 8.73
CA GLY A 190 6.16 -15.26 7.92
C GLY A 190 4.87 -14.51 7.56
N VAL A 191 4.18 -13.93 8.55
CA VAL A 191 2.97 -13.11 8.30
C VAL A 191 3.29 -11.90 7.41
N TYR A 192 4.40 -11.21 7.68
CA TYR A 192 4.83 -10.03 6.92
C TYR A 192 5.06 -10.32 5.43
N PHE A 193 5.87 -11.33 5.11
CA PHE A 193 6.17 -11.69 3.71
C PHE A 193 4.90 -12.13 2.96
N HIS A 194 4.07 -12.95 3.59
CA HIS A 194 2.86 -13.46 2.95
C HIS A 194 1.83 -12.35 2.68
N HIS A 195 1.69 -11.34 3.54
CA HIS A 195 0.78 -10.23 3.25
C HIS A 195 1.32 -9.29 2.16
N CYS A 196 2.65 -9.20 1.99
CA CYS A 196 3.25 -8.45 0.89
C CYS A 196 3.02 -9.16 -0.44
N ALA A 197 3.03 -10.49 -0.43
CA ALA A 197 2.78 -11.35 -1.57
C ALA A 197 1.30 -11.51 -1.98
N ILE A 198 0.35 -10.81 -1.34
CA ILE A 198 -1.05 -10.84 -1.79
C ILE A 198 -1.14 -10.27 -3.22
N ALA A 199 -1.70 -11.04 -4.13
CA ALA A 199 -1.89 -10.66 -5.52
C ALA A 199 -3.28 -10.03 -5.71
N VAL A 200 -3.33 -8.88 -6.36
CA VAL A 200 -4.58 -8.20 -6.74
C VAL A 200 -4.47 -7.57 -8.12
N THR A 201 -5.59 -7.24 -8.73
CA THR A 201 -5.66 -6.37 -9.92
C THR A 201 -5.81 -4.89 -9.54
N CYS A 202 -5.65 -3.96 -10.49
CA CYS A 202 -5.97 -2.54 -10.22
C CYS A 202 -7.43 -2.38 -9.81
N ARG A 203 -8.35 -3.11 -10.46
CA ARG A 203 -9.77 -3.14 -10.09
C ARG A 203 -9.94 -3.52 -8.62
N GLN A 204 -9.41 -4.66 -8.20
CA GLN A 204 -9.53 -5.15 -6.83
C GLN A 204 -8.90 -4.17 -5.82
N LEU A 205 -7.74 -3.59 -6.14
CA LEU A 205 -7.07 -2.63 -5.26
C LEU A 205 -7.85 -1.32 -5.11
N ALA A 206 -8.42 -0.79 -6.19
CA ALA A 206 -9.24 0.41 -6.15
C ALA A 206 -10.52 0.17 -5.32
N LEU A 207 -11.17 -0.98 -5.50
CA LEU A 207 -12.33 -1.41 -4.71
C LEU A 207 -11.97 -1.50 -3.22
N ALA A 208 -10.85 -2.14 -2.88
CA ALA A 208 -10.35 -2.27 -1.51
C ALA A 208 -10.03 -0.92 -0.84
N GLY A 209 -9.67 0.09 -1.62
CA GLY A 209 -9.36 1.44 -1.13
C GLY A 209 -10.58 2.31 -0.76
N ARG A 210 -11.77 1.95 -1.23
CA ARG A 210 -12.98 2.83 -1.16
C ARG A 210 -13.34 3.25 0.25
N TYR A 211 -13.18 2.36 1.23
CA TYR A 211 -13.54 2.72 2.61
C TYR A 211 -12.72 3.89 3.15
N LEU A 212 -11.48 4.08 2.68
CA LEU A 212 -10.65 5.22 3.06
C LEU A 212 -11.08 6.52 2.37
N ALA A 213 -11.58 6.42 1.14
CA ALA A 213 -12.14 7.56 0.40
C ALA A 213 -13.44 8.04 1.06
N PHE A 214 -14.27 7.11 1.53
CA PHE A 214 -15.65 7.40 1.97
C PHE A 214 -15.83 7.30 3.50
N GLY A 215 -14.88 7.85 4.25
CA GLY A 215 -15.04 8.10 5.69
C GLY A 215 -15.11 6.84 6.56
N GLY A 216 -14.44 5.78 6.14
CA GLY A 216 -14.35 4.49 6.83
C GLY A 216 -15.53 3.55 6.56
N ARG A 217 -16.43 3.88 5.62
CA ARG A 217 -17.62 3.09 5.32
C ARG A 217 -17.37 2.08 4.21
N HIS A 218 -17.94 0.90 4.35
CA HIS A 218 -18.05 -0.04 3.25
C HIS A 218 -19.17 0.42 2.31
N PRO A 219 -18.93 0.67 1.01
CA PRO A 219 -19.95 1.24 0.13
C PRO A 219 -21.18 0.35 -0.07
N THR A 220 -20.97 -0.97 -0.21
CA THR A 220 -22.00 -1.97 -0.56
C THR A 220 -22.58 -2.68 0.67
N ALA A 221 -21.73 -3.17 1.59
CA ALA A 221 -22.14 -3.91 2.78
C ALA A 221 -22.87 -3.07 3.86
N GLY A 222 -23.03 -1.75 3.69
CA GLY A 222 -23.75 -0.86 4.61
C GLY A 222 -23.08 -0.64 5.98
N GLY A 223 -21.96 -1.31 6.25
CA GLY A 223 -21.22 -1.25 7.52
C GLY A 223 -20.08 -0.22 7.55
N ARG A 224 -19.49 -0.04 8.73
CA ARG A 224 -18.24 0.72 8.91
C ARG A 224 -17.07 -0.24 9.02
N VAL A 225 -16.08 -0.06 8.14
CA VAL A 225 -14.76 -0.70 8.24
C VAL A 225 -13.97 -0.07 9.39
N VAL A 226 -13.96 1.27 9.45
CA VAL A 226 -13.38 2.06 10.54
C VAL A 226 -14.20 3.32 10.81
N SER A 227 -13.91 4.02 11.91
CA SER A 227 -14.49 5.34 12.14
C SER A 227 -13.94 6.37 11.13
N ALA A 228 -14.70 7.42 10.84
CA ALA A 228 -14.26 8.50 9.95
C ALA A 228 -12.95 9.17 10.43
N GLY A 229 -12.81 9.33 11.75
CA GLY A 229 -11.58 9.85 12.35
C GLY A 229 -10.36 8.94 12.11
N ARG A 230 -10.55 7.61 12.15
CA ARG A 230 -9.49 6.65 11.86
C ARG A 230 -9.14 6.61 10.37
N ALA A 231 -10.13 6.65 9.47
CA ALA A 231 -9.91 6.79 8.04
C ALA A 231 -9.08 8.05 7.71
N LYS A 232 -9.46 9.20 8.29
CA LYS A 232 -8.70 10.46 8.15
C LYS A 232 -7.24 10.30 8.60
N ARG A 233 -6.97 9.64 9.73
CA ARG A 233 -5.61 9.43 10.25
C ARG A 233 -4.78 8.49 9.36
N ILE A 234 -5.40 7.43 8.82
CA ILE A 234 -4.73 6.53 7.87
C ILE A 234 -4.38 7.30 6.59
N ASN A 235 -5.31 8.10 6.06
CA ASN A 235 -5.05 8.95 4.89
C ASN A 235 -3.93 9.97 5.16
N ALA A 236 -3.85 10.55 6.37
CA ALA A 236 -2.76 11.44 6.74
C ALA A 236 -1.40 10.70 6.72
N LEU A 237 -1.33 9.48 7.25
CA LEU A 237 -0.13 8.65 7.18
C LEU A 237 0.23 8.28 5.73
N MET A 238 -0.77 8.04 4.88
CA MET A 238 -0.52 7.73 3.46
C MET A 238 0.08 8.95 2.76
N LEU A 239 -0.45 10.14 3.03
CA LEU A 239 0.09 11.38 2.48
C LEU A 239 1.53 11.64 2.93
N THR A 240 1.85 11.47 4.21
CA THR A 240 3.16 11.86 4.76
C THR A 240 4.22 10.78 4.71
N CYS A 241 3.83 9.49 4.66
CA CYS A 241 4.74 8.35 4.79
C CYS A 241 4.60 7.32 3.64
N GLY A 242 3.78 7.61 2.63
CA GLY A 242 3.31 6.62 1.66
C GLY A 242 4.27 6.26 0.53
N HIS A 243 5.20 7.16 0.19
CA HIS A 243 6.14 7.02 -0.93
C HIS A 243 7.61 7.04 -0.49
N TYR A 244 7.86 6.53 0.72
CA TYR A 244 9.20 6.48 1.31
C TYR A 244 9.82 7.89 1.34
N ASP A 245 11.06 8.02 0.89
CA ASP A 245 11.79 9.30 0.81
C ASP A 245 11.16 10.27 -0.21
N GLY A 246 10.31 9.77 -1.11
CA GLY A 246 9.57 10.56 -2.12
C GLY A 246 8.23 11.11 -1.64
N SER A 247 7.84 10.89 -0.37
CA SER A 247 6.51 11.31 0.12
C SER A 247 6.27 12.82 0.03
N GLY A 248 7.29 13.64 0.27
CA GLY A 248 7.20 15.09 0.15
C GLY A 248 6.99 15.56 -1.29
N ASP A 249 7.80 15.04 -2.23
CA ASP A 249 7.69 15.38 -3.66
C ASP A 249 6.35 14.90 -4.25
N PHE A 250 5.90 13.70 -3.88
CA PHE A 250 4.61 13.18 -4.31
C PHE A 250 3.44 14.04 -3.77
N ALA A 251 3.48 14.43 -2.50
CA ALA A 251 2.47 15.30 -1.93
C ALA A 251 2.44 16.68 -2.62
N PHE A 252 3.61 17.21 -3.01
CA PHE A 252 3.71 18.48 -3.72
C PHE A 252 3.14 18.41 -5.15
N LYS A 253 3.47 17.36 -5.91
CA LYS A 253 3.03 17.23 -7.32
C LYS A 253 1.60 16.73 -7.47
N VAL A 254 1.20 15.75 -6.66
CA VAL A 254 -0.07 15.02 -6.82
C VAL A 254 -1.12 15.48 -5.82
N GLY A 255 -0.73 15.75 -4.57
CA GLY A 255 -1.65 16.27 -3.56
C GLY A 255 -2.70 15.29 -3.04
N ILE A 256 -2.50 13.97 -3.18
CA ILE A 256 -3.44 12.94 -2.71
C ILE A 256 -2.77 11.91 -1.80
N PRO A 257 -3.44 11.47 -0.71
CA PRO A 257 -3.02 10.32 0.08
C PRO A 257 -2.81 9.09 -0.78
N ALA A 258 -1.62 8.48 -0.72
CA ALA A 258 -1.34 7.28 -1.49
C ALA A 258 -0.25 6.42 -0.86
N LYS A 259 -0.20 5.12 -1.20
CA LYS A 259 0.86 4.19 -0.78
C LYS A 259 1.36 3.44 -2.01
N SER A 260 2.67 3.47 -2.23
CA SER A 260 3.33 2.70 -3.29
C SER A 260 3.89 1.36 -2.78
N GLY A 261 3.99 0.38 -3.67
CA GLY A 261 4.66 -0.89 -3.46
C GLY A 261 5.67 -1.17 -4.57
N VAL A 262 6.75 -1.87 -4.21
CA VAL A 262 7.82 -2.26 -5.14
C VAL A 262 7.39 -3.24 -6.24
N GLY A 263 6.17 -3.80 -6.13
CA GLY A 263 5.51 -4.52 -7.21
C GLY A 263 4.98 -3.60 -8.31
N GLY A 264 5.17 -2.28 -8.21
CA GLY A 264 4.72 -1.27 -9.16
C GLY A 264 3.32 -0.68 -8.87
N GLY A 265 2.64 -1.19 -7.85
CA GLY A 265 1.30 -0.76 -7.48
C GLY A 265 1.30 0.52 -6.64
N ILE A 266 0.32 1.39 -6.86
CA ILE A 266 0.01 2.53 -6.01
C ILE A 266 -1.49 2.51 -5.71
N LEU A 267 -1.84 2.51 -4.42
CA LEU A 267 -3.19 2.81 -3.96
C LEU A 267 -3.25 4.30 -3.62
N ALA A 268 -4.16 5.04 -4.22
CA ALA A 268 -4.42 6.45 -3.93
C ALA A 268 -5.87 6.70 -3.54
N VAL A 269 -6.09 7.68 -2.67
CA VAL A 269 -7.40 7.98 -2.09
C VAL A 269 -7.63 9.48 -2.13
N VAL A 270 -8.74 9.89 -2.74
CA VAL A 270 -9.21 11.27 -2.77
C VAL A 270 -10.43 11.34 -1.84
N PRO A 271 -10.28 11.89 -0.62
CA PRO A 271 -11.36 11.90 0.36
C PRO A 271 -12.66 12.50 -0.20
N GLY A 272 -13.75 11.73 -0.11
CA GLY A 272 -15.08 12.10 -0.59
C GLY A 272 -15.27 12.02 -2.11
N LYS A 273 -14.24 11.70 -2.90
CA LYS A 273 -14.33 11.69 -4.37
C LYS A 273 -14.04 10.33 -4.99
N ALA A 274 -12.91 9.69 -4.67
CA ALA A 274 -12.52 8.46 -5.36
C ALA A 274 -11.47 7.62 -4.60
N ALA A 275 -11.44 6.32 -4.91
CA ALA A 275 -10.31 5.44 -4.67
C ALA A 275 -9.70 5.04 -6.02
N ILE A 276 -8.38 5.07 -6.11
CA ILE A 276 -7.63 4.88 -7.35
C ILE A 276 -6.56 3.82 -7.11
N ALA A 277 -6.39 2.92 -8.08
CA ALA A 277 -5.25 2.04 -8.16
C ALA A 277 -4.55 2.24 -9.50
N VAL A 278 -3.22 2.35 -9.45
CA VAL A 278 -2.38 2.35 -10.65
C VAL A 278 -1.32 1.27 -10.48
N TRP A 279 -0.96 0.62 -11.56
CA TRP A 279 0.11 -0.36 -11.57
C TRP A 279 1.01 -0.15 -12.78
N SER A 280 2.29 0.02 -12.53
CA SER A 280 3.33 -0.14 -13.54
C SER A 280 4.63 -0.63 -12.88
N PRO A 281 5.20 -1.76 -13.31
CA PRO A 281 6.29 -2.44 -12.60
C PRO A 281 7.57 -1.62 -12.43
N GLY A 282 7.87 -0.73 -13.37
CA GLY A 282 9.13 0.00 -13.38
C GLY A 282 9.17 1.14 -12.37
N LEU A 283 10.21 1.12 -11.53
CA LEU A 283 10.39 1.99 -10.39
C LEU A 283 11.47 3.05 -10.63
N ASP A 284 11.37 4.16 -9.92
CA ASP A 284 12.40 5.18 -9.78
C ASP A 284 13.49 4.76 -8.76
N ALA A 285 14.47 5.63 -8.52
CA ALA A 285 15.53 5.39 -7.55
C ALA A 285 15.05 5.29 -6.09
N GLN A 286 13.83 5.76 -5.80
CA GLN A 286 13.21 5.74 -4.47
C GLN A 286 12.28 4.52 -4.28
N GLY A 287 12.12 3.70 -5.32
CA GLY A 287 11.28 2.50 -5.30
C GLY A 287 9.79 2.75 -5.53
N ASN A 288 9.44 3.90 -6.14
CA ASN A 288 8.07 4.26 -6.51
C ASN A 288 7.84 4.05 -8.01
N SER A 289 6.64 3.63 -8.41
CA SER A 289 6.29 3.42 -9.83
C SER A 289 6.38 4.73 -10.63
N VAL A 290 7.19 4.74 -11.69
CA VAL A 290 7.43 5.93 -12.53
C VAL A 290 6.15 6.33 -13.26
N LEU A 291 5.61 5.42 -14.08
CA LEU A 291 4.38 5.68 -14.83
C LEU A 291 3.18 5.78 -13.89
N GLY A 292 3.17 5.03 -12.78
CA GLY A 292 2.11 5.12 -11.78
C GLY A 292 1.99 6.51 -11.16
N SER A 293 3.12 7.11 -10.78
CA SER A 293 3.15 8.45 -10.19
C SER A 293 2.76 9.53 -11.21
N ALA A 294 3.27 9.43 -12.44
CA ALA A 294 2.93 10.36 -13.52
C ALA A 294 1.44 10.31 -13.89
N ALA A 295 0.85 9.11 -13.94
CA ALA A 295 -0.58 8.93 -14.19
C ALA A 295 -1.44 9.58 -13.10
N LEU A 296 -1.04 9.45 -11.82
CA LEU A 296 -1.74 10.08 -10.71
C LEU A 296 -1.62 11.61 -10.73
N GLU A 297 -0.46 12.14 -11.11
CA GLU A 297 -0.26 13.59 -11.30
C GLU A 297 -1.20 14.14 -12.37
N ILE A 298 -1.26 13.50 -13.55
CA ILE A 298 -2.14 13.92 -14.65
C ILE A 298 -3.61 13.81 -14.23
N LEU A 299 -4.00 12.72 -13.58
CA LEU A 299 -5.37 12.52 -13.11
C LEU A 299 -5.77 13.59 -12.07
N SER A 300 -4.90 13.84 -11.10
CA SER A 300 -5.08 14.89 -10.08
C SER A 300 -5.34 16.25 -10.72
N GLN A 301 -4.51 16.65 -11.69
CA GLN A 301 -4.62 17.93 -12.39
C GLN A 301 -5.91 18.03 -13.23
N ARG A 302 -6.22 16.99 -14.03
CA ARG A 302 -7.40 16.99 -14.91
C ARG A 302 -8.72 16.98 -14.14
N MET A 303 -8.75 16.27 -13.01
CA MET A 303 -9.94 16.15 -12.17
C MET A 303 -10.02 17.19 -11.05
N GLN A 304 -8.99 18.03 -10.90
CA GLN A 304 -8.86 18.97 -9.78
C GLN A 304 -9.01 18.26 -8.42
N TRP A 305 -8.25 17.16 -8.26
CA TRP A 305 -8.28 16.29 -7.10
C TRP A 305 -7.02 16.47 -6.28
N SER A 306 -7.12 17.25 -5.20
CA SER A 306 -6.06 17.45 -4.22
C SER A 306 -6.68 17.69 -2.85
N VAL A 307 -5.95 17.33 -1.78
CA VAL A 307 -6.34 17.63 -0.40
C VAL A 307 -5.95 19.06 0.02
N PHE A 308 -5.16 19.77 -0.78
CA PHE A 308 -4.68 21.12 -0.50
C PHE A 308 -5.49 22.24 -1.16
N GLY A 309 -6.49 21.88 -1.98
CA GLY A 309 -7.21 22.81 -2.85
C GLY A 309 -6.93 22.53 -4.32
N ALA A 310 -7.87 22.95 -5.18
CA ALA A 310 -7.79 22.86 -6.63
C ALA A 310 -7.05 24.06 -7.22
#